data_AF-A0A915YRR6-F1
#
_entry.id   AF-A0A915YRR6-F1
#
_cell.length_a   1.000
_cell.length_b   1.000
_cell.length_c   1.000
_cell.angle_alpha   90.00
_cell.angle_beta   90.00
_cell.angle_gamma   90.00
#
_symmetry.space_group_name_H-M   'P 1'
#
loop_
_entity.id
_entity.type
_entity.pdbx_description
1 polymer ?
#
loop_
_entity_poly.entity_id
_entity_poly.type
_entity_poly.pdbx_seq_one_letter_code
_entity_poly.pdbx_strand_id
1 'polypeptide(L)'
;MNANPNERPTAEELKYIFDFWIVSIEDRNNGIEKFGYKGKEIKAAFEEADKEIPNISTSYEKNSDAVYTSRAFTFSNLLPKPVNSSIITSYVNNEVCDSQLIDLEVSNSIELRDTDDENKVDNQVN
;
A
#
# COMPACT_ATOMS: atom_id res chain seq x y z
N MET A 1 6.44 -11.47 -1.01
CA MET A 1 6.19 -11.86 0.39
C MET A 1 4.92 -12.69 0.45
N ASN A 2 4.92 -13.76 1.26
CA ASN A 2 3.77 -14.66 1.34
C ASN A 2 2.56 -13.94 1.96
N ALA A 3 1.38 -14.12 1.34
CA ALA A 3 0.13 -13.55 1.85
C ALA A 3 -0.21 -14.13 3.24
N ASN A 4 0.00 -15.43 3.43
CA ASN A 4 -0.16 -16.12 4.70
C ASN A 4 0.91 -15.67 5.70
N PRO A 5 0.54 -15.04 6.84
CA PRO A 5 1.51 -14.58 7.84
C PRO A 5 2.37 -15.71 8.43
N ASN A 6 1.83 -16.91 8.55
CA ASN A 6 2.54 -18.06 9.12
C ASN A 6 3.61 -18.63 8.19
N GLU A 7 3.55 -18.28 6.90
CA GLU A 7 4.54 -18.68 5.89
C GLU A 7 5.55 -17.56 5.59
N ARG A 8 5.49 -16.44 6.34
CA ARG A 8 6.50 -15.40 6.24
C ARG A 8 7.72 -15.79 7.08
N PRO A 9 8.94 -15.54 6.58
CA PRO A 9 10.12 -15.66 7.41
C PRO A 9 10.04 -14.71 8.60
N THR A 10 10.62 -15.14 9.72
CA THR A 10 10.89 -14.29 10.88
C THR A 10 11.87 -13.17 10.51
N ALA A 11 11.95 -12.14 11.35
CA ALA A 11 12.90 -11.04 11.13
C ALA A 11 14.37 -11.53 11.11
N GLU A 12 14.69 -12.54 11.90
CA GLU A 12 16.02 -13.15 11.94
C GLU A 12 16.33 -13.92 10.65
N GLU A 13 15.39 -14.73 10.14
CA GLU A 13 15.54 -15.42 8.87
C GLU A 13 15.68 -14.43 7.70
N LEU A 14 14.91 -13.34 7.69
CA LEU A 14 15.05 -12.27 6.70
C LEU A 14 16.45 -11.65 6.72
N LYS A 15 17.00 -11.40 7.91
CA LYS A 15 18.37 -10.89 8.04
C LYS A 15 19.36 -11.83 7.36
N TYR A 16 19.26 -13.14 7.60
CA TYR A 16 20.16 -14.11 6.96
C TYR A 16 19.98 -14.22 5.45
N ILE A 17 18.75 -14.07 4.95
CA ILE A 17 18.45 -14.02 3.52
C ILE A 17 19.14 -12.80 2.88
N PHE A 18 19.00 -11.61 3.48
CA PHE A 18 19.63 -10.38 2.98
C PHE A 18 21.15 -10.41 3.08
N ASP A 19 21.70 -10.91 4.19
CA ASP A 19 23.15 -11.11 4.35
C ASP A 19 23.69 -12.00 3.23
N PHE A 20 22.96 -13.07 2.86
CA PHE A 20 23.33 -13.95 1.76
C PHE A 20 23.23 -13.26 0.40
N TRP A 21 22.21 -12.43 0.16
CA TRP A 21 22.08 -11.68 -1.09
C TRP A 21 23.24 -10.70 -1.29
N ILE A 22 23.62 -9.94 -0.25
CA ILE A 22 24.72 -8.97 -0.29
C ILE A 22 26.03 -9.65 -0.71
N VAL A 23 26.40 -10.73 -0.02
CA VAL A 23 27.65 -11.46 -0.31
C VAL A 23 27.62 -12.14 -1.70
N SER A 24 26.45 -12.49 -2.21
CA SER A 24 26.29 -13.07 -3.54
C SER A 24 26.45 -12.04 -4.67
N ILE A 25 25.94 -10.81 -4.47
CA ILE A 25 26.14 -9.69 -5.40
C ILE A 25 27.64 -9.32 -5.47
N GLU A 26 28.36 -9.40 -4.35
CA GLU A 26 29.82 -9.20 -4.29
C GLU A 26 30.65 -10.40 -4.83
N ASP A 27 30.04 -11.33 -5.56
CA ASP A 27 30.65 -12.55 -6.14
C ASP A 27 31.28 -13.53 -5.12
N ARG A 28 31.20 -13.28 -3.82
CA ARG A 28 31.83 -14.12 -2.78
C ARG A 28 31.18 -15.50 -2.64
N ASN A 29 29.91 -15.62 -3.04
CA ASN A 29 29.09 -16.82 -2.85
C ASN A 29 28.53 -17.41 -4.16
N ASN A 30 29.18 -17.16 -5.30
CA ASN A 30 28.69 -17.52 -6.63
C ASN A 30 28.29 -19.02 -6.76
N GLY A 31 29.07 -19.91 -6.16
CA GLY A 31 28.84 -21.36 -6.17
C GLY A 31 28.04 -21.91 -4.98
N ILE A 32 27.69 -21.07 -4.00
CA ILE A 32 27.00 -21.50 -2.78
C ILE A 32 25.49 -21.47 -3.03
N GLU A 33 24.80 -22.52 -2.60
CA GLU A 33 23.35 -22.65 -2.64
C GLU A 33 22.79 -22.56 -1.23
N LYS A 34 21.86 -21.63 -1.00
CA LYS A 34 21.10 -21.46 0.24
C LYS A 34 19.70 -21.00 -0.10
N PHE A 35 18.72 -21.32 0.75
CA PHE A 35 17.33 -20.89 0.59
C PHE A 35 16.67 -21.30 -0.74
N GLY A 36 17.22 -22.33 -1.40
CA GLY A 36 16.70 -22.87 -2.67
C GLY A 36 17.23 -22.19 -3.94
N TYR A 37 18.24 -21.32 -3.83
CA TYR A 37 18.88 -20.66 -4.98
C TYR A 37 20.38 -20.47 -4.79
N LYS A 38 21.10 -20.36 -5.90
CA LYS A 38 22.55 -20.14 -5.94
C LYS A 38 22.89 -18.66 -5.91
N GLY A 39 24.04 -18.32 -5.34
CA GLY A 39 24.51 -16.93 -5.32
C GLY A 39 24.57 -16.27 -6.70
N LYS A 40 24.98 -17.04 -7.72
CA LYS A 40 24.99 -16.58 -9.12
C LYS A 40 23.64 -16.17 -9.67
N GLU A 41 22.57 -16.85 -9.24
CA GLU A 41 21.20 -16.61 -9.72
C GLU A 41 20.67 -15.30 -9.13
N ILE A 42 21.02 -15.01 -7.87
CA ILE A 42 20.71 -13.74 -7.21
C ILE A 42 21.35 -12.59 -7.98
N LYS A 43 22.67 -12.66 -8.22
CA LYS A 43 23.39 -11.60 -8.92
C LYS A 43 22.79 -11.34 -10.30
N ALA A 44 22.54 -12.40 -11.07
CA ALA A 44 21.91 -12.29 -12.39
C ALA A 44 20.52 -11.63 -12.33
N ALA A 45 19.69 -11.98 -11.35
CA ALA A 45 18.37 -11.38 -11.17
C ALA A 45 18.43 -9.88 -10.85
N PHE A 46 19.39 -9.45 -10.02
CA PHE A 46 19.60 -8.02 -9.74
C PHE A 46 20.15 -7.27 -10.97
N GLU A 47 21.12 -7.84 -11.70
CA GLU A 47 21.63 -7.24 -12.94
C GLU A 47 20.56 -7.12 -14.05
N GLU A 48 19.60 -8.04 -14.08
CA GLU A 48 18.45 -7.96 -14.98
C GLU A 48 17.46 -6.87 -14.54
N ALA A 49 17.13 -6.81 -13.24
CA ALA A 49 16.27 -5.78 -12.70
C ALA A 49 16.84 -4.37 -12.88
N ASP A 50 18.15 -4.19 -12.70
CA ASP A 50 18.83 -2.90 -12.87
C ASP A 50 18.71 -2.34 -14.30
N LYS A 51 18.57 -3.21 -15.32
CA LYS A 51 18.33 -2.79 -16.71
C LYS A 51 16.91 -2.28 -16.95
N GLU A 52 15.96 -2.71 -16.12
CA GLU A 52 14.56 -2.26 -16.20
C GLU A 52 14.31 -0.99 -15.39
N ILE A 53 15.17 -0.64 -14.42
CA ILE A 53 15.04 0.60 -13.64
C ILE A 53 14.94 1.84 -14.56
N PRO A 54 15.75 2.01 -15.61
CA PRO A 54 15.60 3.14 -16.53
C PRO A 54 14.28 3.15 -17.33
N ASN A 55 13.63 1.99 -17.48
CA ASN A 55 12.37 1.83 -18.20
C ASN A 55 11.15 2.11 -17.33
N ILE A 56 11.32 2.31 -16.01
CA ILE A 56 10.20 2.70 -15.16
C ILE A 56 9.79 4.13 -15.55
N SER A 57 8.67 4.22 -16.25
CA SER A 57 8.04 5.51 -16.50
C SER A 57 7.74 6.12 -15.13
N THR A 58 8.36 7.25 -14.81
CA THR A 58 8.01 8.07 -13.64
C THR A 58 6.66 8.76 -13.80
N SER A 59 5.80 8.30 -14.72
CA SER A 59 4.42 8.76 -14.88
C SER A 59 3.56 8.25 -13.74
N TYR A 60 3.75 8.79 -12.54
CA TYR A 60 2.61 8.89 -11.64
C TYR A 60 1.70 9.96 -12.25
N GLU A 61 0.57 9.53 -12.79
CA GLU A 61 -0.48 10.45 -13.16
C GLU A 61 -1.06 10.98 -11.84
N LYS A 62 -0.86 12.27 -11.58
CA LYS A 62 -1.55 12.93 -10.48
C LYS A 62 -3.02 13.00 -10.88
N ASN A 63 -3.81 12.03 -10.45
CA ASN A 63 -5.24 12.05 -10.65
C ASN A 63 -5.82 13.25 -9.88
N SER A 64 -6.25 14.28 -10.61
CA SER A 64 -6.84 15.51 -10.02
C SER A 64 -8.12 15.23 -9.26
N ASP A 65 -8.79 14.13 -9.61
CA ASP A 65 -10.04 13.67 -9.03
C ASP A 65 -9.81 12.62 -7.94
N ALA A 66 -8.54 12.29 -7.64
CA ALA A 66 -8.20 11.44 -6.50
C ALA A 66 -8.54 12.17 -5.21
N VAL A 67 -9.72 11.87 -4.68
CA VAL A 67 -10.06 12.15 -3.30
C VAL A 67 -9.12 11.32 -2.43
N TYR A 68 -8.09 11.96 -1.87
CA TYR A 68 -7.22 11.33 -0.90
C TYR A 68 -8.10 10.81 0.25
N THR A 69 -8.19 9.49 0.36
CA THR A 69 -8.92 8.83 1.46
C THR A 69 -8.19 8.92 2.79
N SER A 70 -7.14 9.77 2.88
CA SER A 70 -6.62 10.33 4.13
C SER A 70 -7.62 11.28 4.82
N ARG A 71 -8.93 11.03 4.64
CA ARG A 71 -9.91 11.35 5.66
C ARG A 71 -9.39 10.71 6.94
N ALA A 72 -9.34 11.45 8.04
CA ALA A 72 -9.08 10.86 9.34
C ALA A 72 -9.94 9.59 9.47
N PHE A 73 -9.29 8.43 9.49
CA PHE A 73 -9.99 7.16 9.63
C PHE A 73 -10.59 7.15 11.03
N THR A 74 -11.81 7.67 11.17
CA THR A 74 -12.63 7.43 12.34
C THR A 74 -13.10 5.99 12.25
N PHE A 75 -12.28 5.07 12.76
CA PHE A 75 -12.63 3.65 12.94
C PHE A 75 -13.68 3.49 14.05
N SER A 76 -14.65 4.40 14.13
CA SER A 76 -15.51 4.53 15.28
C SER A 76 -16.53 3.40 15.37
N ASN A 77 -16.80 2.60 14.32
CA ASN A 77 -17.69 1.44 14.44
C ASN A 77 -17.70 0.36 13.31
N LEU A 78 -16.88 0.41 12.25
CA LEU A 78 -17.13 -0.43 11.05
C LEU A 78 -16.04 -1.44 10.63
N LEU A 79 -14.90 -1.54 11.33
CA LEU A 79 -13.89 -2.55 10.98
C LEU A 79 -13.75 -3.64 12.06
N PRO A 80 -13.54 -4.92 11.66
CA PRO A 80 -13.14 -5.98 12.57
C PRO A 80 -11.85 -5.60 13.30
N LYS A 81 -11.75 -5.94 14.59
CA LYS A 81 -10.51 -5.70 15.36
C LYS A 81 -9.32 -6.35 14.63
N PRO A 82 -8.25 -5.60 14.32
CA PRO A 82 -7.08 -6.19 13.69
C PRO A 82 -6.47 -7.21 14.65
N VAL A 83 -6.15 -8.39 14.12
CA VAL A 83 -5.55 -9.51 14.88
C VAL A 83 -4.23 -9.16 15.56
N ASN A 84 -3.57 -8.07 15.14
CA ASN A 84 -2.27 -7.59 15.66
C ASN A 84 -2.41 -6.39 16.62
N SER A 85 -3.54 -6.30 17.33
CA SER A 85 -4.02 -5.07 18.01
C SER A 85 -3.10 -4.43 19.05
N SER A 86 -2.05 -5.09 19.56
CA SER A 86 -1.20 -4.50 20.61
C SER A 86 -0.15 -3.51 20.09
N ILE A 87 0.27 -3.60 18.82
CA ILE A 87 1.27 -2.68 18.25
C ILE A 87 0.61 -1.53 17.50
N ILE A 88 -0.52 -1.78 16.81
CA ILE A 88 -1.19 -0.76 15.98
C ILE A 88 -1.82 0.35 16.86
N THR A 89 -2.29 0.01 18.06
CA THR A 89 -2.94 0.99 18.95
C THR A 89 -2.00 2.11 19.42
N SER A 90 -0.70 1.86 19.58
CA SER A 90 0.24 2.93 19.96
C SER A 90 0.53 3.90 18.82
N TYR A 91 0.56 3.42 17.57
CA TYR A 91 0.74 4.27 16.39
C TYR A 91 -0.52 5.09 16.07
N VAL A 92 -1.71 4.51 16.23
CA VAL A 92 -2.99 5.19 15.98
C VAL A 92 -3.28 6.29 17.01
N ASN A 93 -2.76 6.17 18.23
CA ASN A 93 -2.93 7.18 19.28
C ASN A 93 -1.89 8.31 19.23
N ASN A 94 -0.89 8.23 18.35
CA ASN A 94 -0.05 9.38 18.07
C ASN A 94 -0.79 10.26 17.05
N GLU A 95 -1.39 11.34 17.53
CA GLU A 95 -1.91 12.45 16.72
C GLU A 95 -0.74 13.11 15.95
N VAL A 96 -0.20 12.42 14.95
CA VAL A 96 0.67 13.05 13.97
C VAL A 96 -0.25 13.66 12.93
N CYS A 97 -0.71 14.88 13.24
CA CYS A 97 -1.28 15.77 12.24
C CYS A 97 -0.14 16.12 11.28
N ASP A 98 -0.09 15.47 10.12
CA ASP A 98 0.82 15.88 9.06
C ASP A 98 0.37 17.27 8.60
N SER A 99 1.10 18.31 9.01
CA SER A 99 0.71 19.71 8.83
C SER A 99 0.51 20.10 7.37
N GLN A 100 0.98 19.28 6.43
CA GLN A 100 0.80 19.46 4.99
C GLN A 100 -0.59 19.04 4.48
N LEU A 101 -1.39 18.32 5.29
CA LEU A 101 -2.74 17.87 4.92
C LEU A 101 -3.86 18.80 5.43
N ILE A 102 -3.53 19.78 6.28
CA ILE A 102 -4.50 20.74 6.83
C ILE A 102 -5.14 21.58 5.72
N ASP A 103 -4.36 21.98 4.71
CA ASP A 103 -4.85 22.77 3.57
C ASP A 103 -5.71 21.95 2.58
N LEU A 104 -5.75 20.61 2.72
CA LEU A 104 -6.60 19.70 1.93
C LEU A 104 -7.89 19.29 2.65
N GLU A 105 -8.17 19.83 3.84
CA GLU A 105 -9.39 19.55 4.59
C GLU A 105 -10.62 20.09 3.85
N VAL A 106 -11.33 19.22 3.14
CA VAL A 106 -12.62 19.56 2.52
C VAL A 106 -13.68 19.60 3.62
N SER A 107 -14.26 20.78 3.86
CA SER A 107 -15.38 20.95 4.80
C SER A 107 -16.54 20.02 4.41
N ASN A 108 -17.15 19.34 5.39
CA ASN A 108 -18.24 18.35 5.24
C ASN A 108 -19.56 18.91 4.65
N SER A 109 -19.56 20.05 3.97
CA SER A 109 -20.74 20.78 3.52
C SER A 109 -21.30 20.33 2.16
N ILE A 110 -21.00 19.11 1.70
CA ILE A 110 -21.63 18.59 0.48
C ILE A 110 -23.09 18.26 0.84
N GLU A 111 -23.97 19.23 0.66
CA GLU A 111 -25.42 19.00 0.65
C GLU A 111 -25.72 17.96 -0.43
N LEU A 112 -26.08 16.76 0.00
CA LEU A 112 -26.70 15.75 -0.84
C LEU A 112 -27.98 16.37 -1.40
N ARG A 113 -27.99 16.72 -2.68
CA ARG A 113 -29.23 17.05 -3.38
C ARG A 113 -29.97 15.74 -3.61
N ASP A 114 -30.99 15.50 -2.80
CA ASP A 114 -31.98 14.46 -3.07
C ASP A 114 -32.69 14.81 -4.39
N THR A 115 -32.51 13.99 -5.41
CA THR A 115 -33.26 14.09 -6.67
C THR A 115 -34.63 13.45 -6.46
N ASP A 116 -35.62 14.26 -6.09
CA ASP A 116 -37.04 13.89 -6.17
C ASP A 116 -37.57 14.26 -7.57
N ASP A 117 -37.61 13.28 -8.46
CA ASP A 117 -38.25 13.41 -9.78
C ASP A 117 -39.67 12.81 -9.70
N GLU A 118 -40.61 13.55 -9.10
CA GLU A 118 -42.03 13.20 -9.14
C GLU A 118 -42.62 13.51 -10.53
N ASN A 119 -42.85 12.44 -11.30
CA ASN A 119 -43.61 12.43 -12.54
C ASN A 119 -45.07 12.90 -12.34
N LYS A 120 -45.46 13.99 -13.01
CA LYS A 120 -46.84 14.42 -13.32
C LYS A 120 -46.71 15.34 -14.56
N VAL A 121 -47.45 15.27 -15.65
CA VAL A 121 -48.88 15.05 -15.96
C VAL A 121 -48.92 14.54 -17.42
N ASP A 122 -49.87 13.71 -17.87
CA ASP A 122 -50.99 14.21 -18.68
C ASP A 122 -52.05 13.12 -18.90
N ASN A 123 -53.30 13.44 -18.55
CA ASN A 123 -54.49 12.83 -19.15
C ASN A 123 -55.60 13.90 -19.17
N GLN A 124 -55.77 14.55 -20.31
CA GLN A 124 -57.04 15.15 -20.71
C GLN A 124 -57.50 14.45 -21.99
N VAL A 125 -58.60 13.70 -21.91
CA VAL A 125 -59.44 13.40 -23.06
C VAL A 125 -60.91 13.50 -22.61
N ASN A 126 -61.58 14.48 -23.23
CA ASN A 126 -63.02 14.79 -23.27
C ASN A 126 -63.70 15.35 -22.00
#